data_AF-A0A813JXB2-F1
#
_entry.id   AF-A0A813JXB2-F1
#
_cell.length_a   1.000
_cell.length_b   1.000
_cell.length_c   1.000
_cell.angle_alpha   90.00
_cell.angle_beta   90.00
_cell.angle_gamma   90.00
#
_symmetry.space_group_name_H-M   'P 1'
#
loop_
_entity.id
_entity.type
_entity.pdbx_description
1 polymer ?
#
loop_
_entity_poly.entity_id
_entity_poly.type
_entity_poly.pdbx_seq_one_letter_code
_entity_poly.pdbx_strand_id
1 'polypeptide(L)'
;VRLDLLCGLSVIGAYVPNSGASLQRLTYRVDGWDESLRRHLEKLDGQNAVLLCGDLNTAHEDSDIWNPEDSRMPRQAGTTPEERASFAKTLHELGFVDAWRWQHPNAKGVYSYWSQRNRSRLPNCGLRLDYFLGSRRLFPEAGRSDISQMWVHDCCVHWLFLGLLLYCVSCYGQFQ
;
A
#
# COMPACT_ATOMS: atom_id res chain seq x y z
N VAL A 1 -11.53 3.60 -6.40
CA VAL A 1 -11.61 4.78 -7.29
C VAL A 1 -10.43 4.75 -8.23
N ARG A 2 -10.58 5.10 -9.52
CA ARG A 2 -9.48 5.14 -10.49
C ARG A 2 -9.42 6.51 -11.16
N LEU A 3 -8.22 7.02 -11.36
CA LEU A 3 -7.93 8.22 -12.12
C LEU A 3 -6.81 7.91 -13.12
N ASP A 4 -7.04 8.18 -14.40
CA ASP A 4 -6.02 8.07 -15.43
C ASP A 4 -5.50 9.46 -15.75
N LEU A 5 -4.19 9.64 -15.64
CA LEU A 5 -3.50 10.91 -15.89
C LEU A 5 -2.96 10.92 -17.33
N LEU A 6 -2.94 12.10 -17.94
CA LEU A 6 -2.47 12.29 -19.32
C LEU A 6 -1.01 11.88 -19.54
N CYS A 7 -0.23 11.71 -18.47
CA CYS A 7 1.15 11.25 -18.50
C CYS A 7 1.31 9.72 -18.55
N GLY A 8 0.24 8.94 -18.75
CA GLY A 8 0.31 7.48 -18.81
C GLY A 8 0.44 6.81 -17.43
N LEU A 9 -0.12 7.45 -16.39
CA LEU A 9 -0.17 6.96 -15.02
C LEU A 9 -1.63 6.72 -14.60
N SER A 10 -1.93 5.51 -14.12
CA SER A 10 -3.20 5.14 -13.53
C SER A 10 -3.07 5.09 -12.00
N VAL A 11 -3.82 5.95 -11.31
CA VAL A 11 -3.87 5.98 -9.84
C VAL A 11 -5.13 5.26 -9.37
N ILE A 12 -4.97 4.29 -8.48
CA ILE A 12 -6.06 3.44 -7.97
C ILE A 12 -6.13 3.60 -6.47
N GLY A 13 -7.22 4.16 -5.97
CA GLY A 13 -7.57 4.13 -4.55
C GLY A 13 -8.37 2.87 -4.22
N ALA A 14 -7.88 2.06 -3.28
CA ALA A 14 -8.54 0.86 -2.79
C ALA A 14 -8.80 0.92 -1.28
N TYR A 15 -9.94 0.36 -0.87
CA TYR A 15 -10.24 -0.01 0.50
C TYR A 15 -10.49 -1.52 0.49
N VAL A 16 -9.45 -2.28 0.82
CA VAL A 16 -9.47 -3.74 0.68
C VAL A 16 -10.32 -4.34 1.81
N PRO A 17 -11.16 -5.35 1.54
CA PRO A 17 -11.98 -5.99 2.56
C PRO A 17 -11.16 -6.52 3.73
N ASN A 18 -11.54 -6.12 4.94
CA ASN A 18 -11.06 -6.77 6.16
C ASN A 18 -11.59 -8.22 6.25
N SER A 19 -10.74 -9.16 6.67
CA SER A 19 -11.07 -10.58 6.83
C SER A 19 -12.06 -10.87 7.98
N GLY A 20 -12.32 -9.87 8.83
CA GLY A 20 -13.29 -9.94 9.92
C GLY A 20 -12.69 -10.45 11.23
N ALA A 21 -13.33 -10.08 12.35
CA ALA A 21 -12.82 -10.38 13.69
C ALA A 21 -12.66 -11.88 13.97
N SER A 22 -13.47 -12.73 13.34
CA SER A 22 -13.37 -14.20 13.42
C SER A 22 -12.84 -14.82 12.14
N LEU A 23 -12.15 -14.05 11.29
CA LEU A 23 -11.59 -14.45 10.00
C LEU A 23 -12.62 -15.06 9.03
N GLN A 24 -13.90 -14.76 9.23
CA GLN A 24 -15.01 -15.36 8.48
C GLN A 24 -15.04 -14.97 7.00
N ARG A 25 -14.26 -13.94 6.61
CA ARG A 25 -14.12 -13.49 5.23
C ARG A 25 -12.72 -13.74 4.65
N LEU A 26 -11.85 -14.47 5.37
CA LEU A 26 -10.45 -14.67 4.95
C LEU A 26 -10.36 -15.33 3.57
N THR A 27 -11.13 -16.39 3.32
CA THR A 27 -11.20 -17.05 2.01
C THR A 27 -11.69 -16.09 0.92
N TYR A 28 -12.75 -15.32 1.19
CA TYR A 28 -13.22 -14.30 0.24
C TYR A 28 -12.16 -13.24 -0.05
N ARG A 29 -11.43 -12.80 0.98
CA ARG A 29 -10.36 -11.82 0.87
C ARG A 29 -9.23 -12.33 -0.02
N VAL A 30 -8.69 -13.51 0.28
CA VAL A 30 -7.48 -14.03 -0.39
C VAL A 30 -7.78 -14.61 -1.77
N ASP A 31 -8.76 -15.52 -1.86
CA ASP A 31 -9.02 -16.29 -3.08
C ASP A 31 -9.96 -15.57 -4.05
N GLY A 32 -10.76 -14.63 -3.53
CA GLY A 32 -11.70 -13.85 -4.33
C GLY A 32 -11.17 -12.45 -4.64
N TRP A 33 -11.06 -11.62 -3.60
CA TRP A 33 -10.80 -10.19 -3.76
C TRP A 33 -9.37 -9.89 -4.20
N ASP A 34 -8.37 -10.38 -3.47
CA ASP A 34 -6.95 -10.09 -3.77
C ASP A 34 -6.55 -10.61 -5.16
N GLU A 35 -7.06 -11.78 -5.53
CA GLU A 35 -6.83 -12.38 -6.83
C GLU A 35 -7.50 -11.58 -7.97
N SER A 36 -8.72 -11.08 -7.75
CA SER A 36 -9.39 -10.17 -8.70
C SER A 36 -8.63 -8.85 -8.83
N LEU A 37 -8.16 -8.29 -7.71
CA LEU A 37 -7.36 -7.07 -7.68
C LEU A 37 -6.05 -7.25 -8.45
N ARG A 38 -5.30 -8.34 -8.20
CA ARG A 38 -4.05 -8.65 -8.94
C ARG A 38 -4.26 -8.66 -10.44
N ARG A 39 -5.23 -9.43 -10.95
CA ARG A 39 -5.52 -9.49 -12.39
C ARG A 39 -5.92 -8.14 -12.97
N HIS A 40 -6.65 -7.33 -12.19
CA HIS A 40 -7.00 -5.98 -12.62
C HIS A 40 -5.76 -5.10 -12.74
N LEU A 41 -4.89 -5.11 -11.72
CA LEU A 41 -3.64 -4.34 -11.71
C LEU A 41 -2.69 -4.78 -12.82
N GLU A 42 -2.54 -6.08 -13.06
CA GLU A 42 -1.71 -6.63 -14.14
C GLU A 42 -2.14 -6.10 -15.52
N LYS A 43 -3.45 -6.18 -15.81
CA LYS A 43 -3.99 -5.66 -17.08
C LYS A 43 -3.72 -4.17 -17.25
N LEU A 44 -3.87 -3.40 -16.17
CA LEU A 44 -3.61 -1.96 -16.20
C LEU A 44 -2.13 -1.64 -16.35
N ASP A 45 -1.27 -2.40 -15.67
CA ASP A 45 0.17 -2.22 -15.76
C ASP A 45 0.72 -2.56 -17.15
N GLY A 46 0.04 -3.42 -17.91
CA GLY A 46 0.35 -3.64 -19.33
C GLY A 46 0.07 -2.43 -20.24
N GLN A 47 -0.70 -1.44 -19.77
CA GLN A 47 -1.11 -0.26 -20.56
C GLN A 47 -0.44 1.03 -20.08
N ASN A 48 -0.46 1.27 -18.77
CA ASN A 48 0.02 2.48 -18.11
C ASN A 48 0.79 2.10 -16.84
N ALA A 49 1.70 2.94 -16.37
CA ALA A 49 2.22 2.78 -15.01
C ALA A 49 1.06 2.87 -14.01
N VAL A 50 1.09 2.08 -12.95
CA VAL A 50 0.04 2.00 -11.94
C VAL A 50 0.60 2.43 -10.59
N LEU A 51 -0.18 3.23 -9.87
CA LEU A 51 0.01 3.53 -8.46
C LEU A 51 -1.26 3.14 -7.70
N LEU A 52 -1.20 2.04 -6.96
CA LEU A 52 -2.23 1.62 -6.02
C LEU A 52 -1.99 2.28 -4.66
N CYS A 53 -3.05 2.85 -4.08
CA CYS A 53 -3.00 3.47 -2.77
C CYS A 53 -4.24 3.22 -1.91
N GLY A 54 -4.06 3.34 -0.61
CA GLY A 54 -5.14 3.26 0.38
C GLY A 54 -4.93 2.14 1.40
N ASP A 55 -5.98 1.85 2.17
CA ASP A 55 -5.99 0.81 3.18
C ASP A 55 -6.12 -0.57 2.52
N LEU A 56 -5.01 -1.29 2.49
CA LEU A 56 -4.91 -2.63 1.93
C LEU A 56 -5.20 -3.72 2.98
N ASN A 57 -5.57 -3.33 4.21
CA ASN A 57 -6.01 -4.20 5.29
C ASN A 57 -5.08 -5.42 5.50
N THR A 58 -3.76 -5.21 5.41
CA THR A 58 -2.75 -6.21 5.73
C THR A 58 -1.42 -5.54 6.10
N ALA A 59 -0.71 -6.04 7.10
CA ALA A 59 0.64 -5.64 7.47
C ALA A 59 1.62 -6.66 6.87
N HIS A 60 2.39 -6.25 5.86
CA HIS A 60 3.18 -7.16 5.03
C HIS A 60 4.34 -7.81 5.81
N GLU A 61 5.21 -6.98 6.40
CA GLU A 61 6.41 -7.43 7.10
C GLU A 61 6.25 -7.29 8.62
N ASP A 62 7.11 -7.97 9.40
CA ASP A 62 7.05 -7.87 10.85
C ASP A 62 7.33 -6.45 11.37
N SER A 63 8.11 -5.65 10.61
CA SER A 63 8.31 -4.23 10.89
C SER A 63 7.05 -3.37 10.72
N ASP A 64 6.01 -3.91 10.08
CA ASP A 64 4.70 -3.27 9.90
C ASP A 64 3.75 -3.55 11.07
N ILE A 65 4.20 -4.34 12.06
CA ILE A 65 3.43 -4.77 13.21
C ILE A 65 4.14 -4.29 14.48
N TRP A 66 3.41 -3.72 15.44
CA TRP A 66 4.03 -3.24 16.69
C TRP A 66 4.67 -4.35 17.53
N ASN A 67 4.03 -5.51 17.62
CA ASN A 67 4.54 -6.66 18.36
C ASN A 67 4.36 -7.94 17.53
N PRO A 68 5.24 -8.16 16.53
CA PRO A 68 5.13 -9.30 15.62
C PRO A 68 5.30 -10.65 16.33
N GLU A 69 6.02 -10.67 17.46
CA GLU A 69 6.27 -11.87 18.27
C GLU A 69 5.06 -12.32 19.10
N ASP A 70 4.01 -11.49 19.20
CA ASP A 70 2.80 -11.90 19.90
C ASP A 70 2.13 -13.04 19.14
N SER A 71 2.06 -14.21 19.78
CA SER A 71 1.46 -15.43 19.22
C SER A 71 0.04 -15.26 18.67
N ARG A 72 -0.68 -14.19 19.03
CA ARG A 72 -2.03 -13.87 18.53
C ARG A 72 -2.02 -13.13 17.20
N MET A 73 -0.91 -12.52 16.77
CA MET A 73 -0.86 -11.76 15.50
C MET A 73 -1.23 -12.62 14.29
N PRO A 74 -0.72 -13.85 14.11
CA PRO A 74 -1.10 -14.67 12.95
C PRO A 74 -2.59 -15.08 12.91
N ARG A 75 -3.35 -14.84 14.00
CA ARG A 75 -4.77 -15.19 14.13
C ARG A 75 -5.69 -13.95 14.08
N GLN A 76 -5.16 -12.78 13.70
CA GLN A 76 -5.90 -11.54 13.61
C GLN A 76 -5.98 -11.07 12.15
N ALA A 77 -7.14 -10.49 11.78
CA ALA A 77 -7.32 -9.91 10.45
C ALA A 77 -6.31 -8.79 10.21
N GLY A 78 -5.71 -8.80 9.03
CA GLY A 78 -4.63 -7.91 8.63
C GLY A 78 -3.23 -8.41 8.99
N THR A 79 -3.09 -9.54 9.71
CA THR A 79 -1.77 -10.09 10.08
C THR A 79 -1.70 -11.62 9.91
N THR A 80 -2.70 -12.23 9.26
CA THR A 80 -2.69 -13.67 8.99
C THR A 80 -1.59 -14.05 7.97
N PRO A 81 -1.01 -15.25 8.06
CA PRO A 81 -0.06 -15.73 7.06
C PRO A 81 -0.62 -15.68 5.63
N GLU A 82 -1.92 -15.96 5.45
CA GLU A 82 -2.61 -15.98 4.17
C GLU A 82 -2.74 -14.57 3.57
N GLU A 83 -3.14 -13.56 4.35
CA GLU A 83 -3.19 -12.17 3.89
C GLU A 83 -1.79 -11.64 3.53
N ARG A 84 -0.78 -11.99 4.33
CA ARG A 84 0.61 -11.58 4.12
C ARG A 84 1.21 -12.25 2.88
N ALA A 85 0.99 -13.55 2.70
CA ALA A 85 1.42 -14.29 1.52
C ALA A 85 0.72 -13.78 0.26
N SER A 86 -0.59 -13.49 0.33
CA SER A 86 -1.32 -12.89 -0.79
C SER A 86 -0.75 -11.52 -1.15
N PHE A 87 -0.45 -10.67 -0.17
CA PHE A 87 0.17 -9.37 -0.43
C PHE A 87 1.55 -9.52 -1.11
N ALA A 88 2.40 -10.39 -0.57
CA ALA A 88 3.72 -10.69 -1.13
C ALA A 88 3.62 -11.22 -2.57
N LYS A 89 2.63 -12.09 -2.85
CA LYS A 89 2.34 -12.58 -4.20
C LYS A 89 2.03 -11.43 -5.16
N THR A 90 1.20 -10.46 -4.76
CA THR A 90 0.91 -9.25 -5.56
C THR A 90 2.18 -8.47 -5.90
N LEU A 91 3.05 -8.22 -4.91
CA LEU A 91 4.30 -7.51 -5.16
C LEU A 91 5.21 -8.26 -6.13
N HIS A 92 5.37 -9.56 -5.91
CA HIS A 92 6.26 -10.40 -6.69
C HIS A 92 5.78 -10.58 -8.14
N GLU A 93 4.52 -10.97 -8.35
CA GLU A 93 3.98 -11.26 -9.68
C GLU A 93 3.89 -10.00 -10.56
N LEU A 94 3.53 -8.86 -9.97
CA LEU A 94 3.41 -7.60 -10.72
C LEU A 94 4.72 -6.80 -10.77
N GLY A 95 5.75 -7.19 -10.01
CA GLY A 95 6.95 -6.39 -9.80
C GLY A 95 6.64 -5.02 -9.17
N PHE A 96 5.60 -4.96 -8.31
CA PHE A 96 5.24 -3.72 -7.64
C PHE A 96 6.17 -3.44 -6.47
N VAL A 97 6.38 -2.16 -6.20
CA VAL A 97 7.26 -1.65 -5.15
C VAL A 97 6.41 -0.94 -4.10
N ASP A 98 6.60 -1.29 -2.83
CA ASP A 98 6.12 -0.50 -1.69
C ASP A 98 7.01 0.76 -1.57
N ALA A 99 6.45 1.92 -1.92
CA ALA A 99 7.16 3.19 -1.98
C ALA A 99 7.79 3.57 -0.62
N TRP A 100 7.05 3.36 0.47
CA TRP A 100 7.51 3.71 1.81
C TRP A 100 8.68 2.83 2.22
N ARG A 101 8.55 1.52 2.02
CA ARG A 101 9.62 0.56 2.35
C ARG A 101 10.84 0.76 1.44
N TRP A 102 10.64 1.17 0.19
CA TRP A 102 11.74 1.49 -0.72
C TRP A 102 12.57 2.71 -0.23
N GLN A 103 11.91 3.77 0.27
CA GLN A 103 12.59 4.94 0.84
C GLN A 103 13.17 4.68 2.24
N HIS A 104 12.51 3.84 3.03
CA HIS A 104 12.82 3.59 4.43
C HIS A 104 12.95 2.10 4.75
N PRO A 105 13.92 1.39 4.13
CA PRO A 105 14.02 -0.07 4.21
C PRO A 105 14.11 -0.57 5.66
N ASN A 106 14.84 0.16 6.51
CA ASN A 106 15.12 -0.23 7.89
C ASN A 106 14.17 0.40 8.92
N ALA A 107 13.17 1.18 8.51
CA ALA A 107 12.29 1.87 9.46
C ALA A 107 11.34 0.91 10.18
N LYS A 108 11.12 1.19 11.47
CA LYS A 108 10.19 0.48 12.37
C LYS A 108 9.42 1.51 13.19
N GLY A 109 8.28 1.11 13.77
CA GLY A 109 7.47 2.00 14.61
C GLY A 109 6.55 2.96 13.85
N VAL A 110 6.44 2.80 12.53
CA VAL A 110 5.59 3.63 11.66
C VAL A 110 4.36 2.81 11.28
N TYR A 111 3.22 3.23 11.80
CA TYR A 111 1.94 2.53 11.62
C TYR A 111 0.93 3.51 11.03
N SER A 112 -0.14 2.99 10.46
CA SER A 112 -1.22 3.79 9.87
C SER A 112 -2.58 3.51 10.50
N TYR A 113 -2.67 2.42 11.28
CA TYR A 113 -3.86 2.00 12.00
C TYR A 113 -3.55 1.71 13.47
N TRP A 114 -4.46 2.12 14.36
CA TRP A 114 -4.45 1.78 15.78
C TRP A 114 -5.84 1.38 16.23
N SER A 115 -5.93 0.29 17.00
CA SER A 115 -7.19 -0.17 17.56
C SER A 115 -7.73 0.85 18.57
N GLN A 116 -8.92 1.38 18.28
CA GLN A 116 -9.63 2.28 19.20
C GLN A 116 -10.13 1.53 20.45
N ARG A 117 -10.45 0.24 20.32
CA ARG A 117 -10.93 -0.61 21.45
C ARG A 117 -9.88 -0.72 22.55
N ASN A 118 -8.61 -0.76 22.18
CA ASN A 118 -7.49 -0.92 23.10
C ASN A 118 -6.75 0.38 23.40
N ARG A 119 -7.26 1.53 22.92
CA ARG A 119 -6.62 2.86 23.04
C ARG A 119 -5.15 2.84 22.57
N SER A 120 -4.91 2.11 21.49
CA SER A 120 -3.57 1.74 21.04
C SER A 120 -2.74 2.90 20.45
N ARG A 121 -3.33 4.05 20.16
CA ARG A 121 -2.63 5.19 19.54
C ARG A 121 -1.56 5.79 20.44
N LEU A 122 -1.88 6.04 21.72
CA LEU A 122 -0.96 6.65 22.69
C LEU A 122 0.32 5.80 22.92
N PRO A 123 0.23 4.47 23.14
CA PRO A 123 1.43 3.63 23.24
C PRO A 123 2.05 3.26 21.89
N ASN A 124 1.53 3.79 20.78
CA ASN A 124 1.91 3.46 19.41
C ASN A 124 1.83 1.95 19.07
N CYS A 125 0.82 1.25 19.59
CA CYS A 125 0.57 -0.16 19.31
C CYS A 125 -0.22 -0.33 18.00
N GLY A 126 0.44 -0.12 16.86
CA GLY A 126 -0.23 -0.05 15.55
C GLY A 126 0.11 -1.17 14.57
N LEU A 127 -0.58 -1.09 13.43
CA LEU A 127 -0.29 -1.82 12.19
C LEU A 127 -0.12 -0.81 11.05
N ARG A 128 0.77 -1.08 10.09
CA ARG A 128 0.82 -0.35 8.82
C ARG A 128 -0.07 -1.06 7.81
N LEU A 129 -1.24 -0.50 7.54
CA LEU A 129 -2.25 -1.06 6.64
C LEU A 129 -2.44 -0.22 5.38
N ASP A 130 -1.97 1.02 5.38
CA ASP A 130 -2.05 1.95 4.26
C ASP A 130 -0.75 1.95 3.46
N TYR A 131 -0.87 1.82 2.14
CA TYR A 131 0.28 1.65 1.24
C TYR A 131 0.22 2.57 0.03
N PHE A 132 1.41 2.74 -0.55
CA PHE A 132 1.61 3.17 -1.92
C PHE A 132 2.39 2.08 -2.64
N LEU A 133 1.70 1.29 -3.45
CA LEU A 133 2.30 0.24 -4.27
C LEU A 133 2.32 0.73 -5.71
N GLY A 134 3.48 0.78 -6.34
CA GLY A 134 3.57 1.23 -7.72
C GLY A 134 4.38 0.31 -8.60
N SER A 135 4.15 0.38 -9.90
CA SER A 135 4.96 -0.31 -10.91
C SER A 135 6.43 -0.01 -10.72
N ARG A 136 7.31 -1.01 -10.89
CA ARG A 136 8.76 -0.82 -10.75
C ARG A 136 9.31 0.36 -11.54
N ARG A 137 8.77 0.64 -12.73
CA ARG A 137 9.18 1.74 -13.61
C ARG A 137 8.94 3.15 -13.03
N LEU A 138 8.18 3.28 -11.94
CA LEU A 138 8.01 4.52 -11.19
C LEU A 138 9.16 4.78 -10.18
N PHE A 139 9.99 3.77 -9.91
CA PHE A 139 11.07 3.81 -8.90
C PHE A 139 12.43 3.50 -9.54
N PRO A 140 12.96 4.38 -10.42
CA PRO A 140 14.33 4.25 -10.92
C PRO A 140 15.35 4.36 -9.77
N GLU A 141 16.53 3.79 -9.98
CA GLU A 141 17.62 3.84 -9.00
C GLU A 141 17.95 5.28 -8.56
N ALA A 142 18.42 5.41 -7.32
CA ALA A 142 18.56 6.67 -6.60
C ALA A 142 19.19 7.78 -7.46
N GLY A 143 18.43 8.87 -7.66
CA GLY A 143 18.89 10.08 -8.34
C GLY A 143 18.04 10.59 -9.51
N ARG A 144 16.93 9.92 -9.88
CA ARG A 144 16.18 10.29 -11.10
C ARG A 144 14.65 10.24 -11.06
N SER A 145 14.02 10.09 -9.90
CA SER A 145 12.55 10.07 -9.79
C SER A 145 12.04 11.16 -8.87
N ASP A 146 11.23 12.07 -9.38
CA ASP A 146 10.54 13.08 -8.56
C ASP A 146 9.41 12.46 -7.70
N ILE A 147 9.02 11.20 -7.98
CA ILE A 147 8.17 10.39 -7.10
C ILE A 147 8.89 10.07 -5.76
N SER A 148 10.22 10.14 -5.73
CA SER A 148 11.00 10.01 -4.48
C SER A 148 10.72 11.13 -3.46
N GLN A 149 10.08 12.23 -3.88
CA GLN A 149 9.65 13.33 -3.00
C GLN A 149 8.22 13.13 -2.46
N MET A 150 7.58 11.98 -2.72
CA MET A 150 6.26 11.71 -2.17
C MET A 150 6.39 11.50 -0.66
N TRP A 151 6.16 12.58 0.10
CA TRP A 151 6.14 12.61 1.55
C TRP A 151 4.96 11.77 2.05
N VAL A 152 5.18 10.46 2.23
CA VAL A 152 4.21 9.57 2.88
C VAL A 152 4.30 9.82 4.39
N HIS A 153 3.84 10.98 4.84
CA HIS A 153 3.67 11.25 6.27
C HIS A 153 2.26 10.88 6.72
N ASP A 154 2.21 10.12 7.81
CA ASP A 154 1.08 9.82 8.68
C ASP A 154 -0.33 9.85 8.07
N CYS A 155 -0.89 8.65 7.89
CA CYS A 155 -2.33 8.32 7.86
C CYS A 155 -3.25 9.02 6.87
N CYS A 156 -2.77 9.96 6.06
CA CYS A 156 -3.65 10.76 5.24
C CYS A 156 -3.37 10.50 3.76
N VAL A 157 -4.09 9.50 3.23
CA VAL A 157 -4.44 9.37 1.81
C VAL A 157 -4.90 10.72 1.22
N HIS A 158 -5.39 11.65 2.06
CA HIS A 158 -5.72 13.04 1.74
C HIS A 158 -4.56 13.89 1.18
N TRP A 159 -3.32 13.75 1.66
CA TRP A 159 -2.20 14.58 1.17
C TRP A 159 -1.67 14.12 -0.18
N LEU A 160 -1.96 12.88 -0.57
CA LEU A 160 -1.56 12.33 -1.86
C LEU A 160 -2.19 13.04 -3.05
N PHE A 161 -3.46 13.46 -2.92
CA PHE A 161 -4.16 14.17 -3.99
C PHE A 161 -3.45 15.49 -4.34
N LEU A 162 -2.92 16.20 -3.35
CA LEU A 162 -2.15 17.44 -3.58
C LEU A 162 -0.77 17.16 -4.20
N GLY A 163 -0.06 16.12 -3.74
CA GLY A 163 1.26 15.77 -4.29
C GLY A 163 1.21 15.31 -5.76
N LEU A 164 0.23 14.47 -6.13
CA LEU A 164 0.05 14.00 -7.51
C LEU A 164 -0.42 15.12 -8.46
N LEU A 165 -1.26 16.03 -7.98
CA LEU A 165 -1.65 17.24 -8.74
C LEU A 165 -0.43 18.13 -9.01
N LEU A 166 0.41 18.37 -8.01
CA LEU A 166 1.64 19.15 -8.15
C LEU A 166 2.66 18.47 -9.08
N TYR A 167 2.77 17.13 -9.03
CA TYR A 167 3.61 16.36 -9.97
C TYR A 167 3.12 16.47 -11.41
N CYS A 168 1.81 16.33 -11.65
CA CYS A 168 1.24 16.54 -12.99
C CYS A 168 1.49 17.96 -13.52
N VAL A 169 1.37 18.98 -12.67
CA VAL A 169 1.66 20.38 -13.05
C VAL A 169 3.15 20.59 -13.32
N SER A 170 4.03 20.00 -12.51
CA SER A 170 5.49 20.09 -12.67
C SER A 170 5.98 19.37 -13.93
N CYS A 171 5.46 18.17 -14.23
CA CYS A 171 5.77 17.47 -15.48
C CYS A 171 5.24 18.24 -16.70
N TYR A 172 4.08 18.89 -16.62
CA TYR A 172 3.56 19.70 -17.73
C TYR A 172 4.41 20.97 -17.96
N GLY A 173 4.95 21.57 -16.89
CA GLY A 173 5.81 22.76 -16.96
C GLY A 173 7.21 22.52 -17.52
N GLN A 174 7.66 21.27 -17.68
CA GLN A 174 8.94 20.95 -18.34
C GLN A 174 8.81 20.62 -19.84
N PHE A 175 7.59 20.63 -20.39
CA PHE A 175 7.29 20.38 -21.81
C PHE A 175 6.74 21.63 -22.55
N GLN A 176 6.91 22.83 -22.00
CA GLN A 176 6.75 24.11 -22.70
C GLN A 176 8.08 24.87 -22.72
#